data_AF-I7G913-F1
#
_entry.id   AF-I7G913-F1
#
_cell.length_a   1.000
_cell.length_b   1.000
_cell.length_c   1.000
_cell.angle_alpha   90.00
_cell.angle_beta   90.00
_cell.angle_gamma   90.00
#
_symmetry.space_group_name_H-M   'P 1'
#
loop_
_entity.id
_entity.type
_entity.pdbx_description
1 polymer ?
#
loop_
_entity_poly.entity_id
_entity_poly.type
_entity_poly.pdbx_seq_one_letter_code
_entity_poly.pdbx_strand_id
1 'polypeptide(L)'
;MLNVTAAVTPKGERRRYALIRAAAELLCEGGFDAVRHRAVARRAGLPLASTTYYFSSLDDLIAKAVEYIGMREANQLRESVASLSRRRRGAESTAEILVDLLVGDEPGARVTEELISRYERYIACARQPGLRDIQRRILQQRTDAVVEAVERSGRSVRAELVTALVCAVDGAVVASLVDEGDGPRASARATLIDVIDVLAPVDDRAVRV
;
A
#
# COMPACT_ATOMS: atom_id res chain seq x y z
N MET A 1 7.47 -26.43 31.64
CA MET A 1 8.40 -26.32 30.50
C MET A 1 8.75 -24.85 30.33
N LEU A 2 9.99 -24.47 30.67
CA LEU A 2 10.49 -23.11 30.54
C LEU A 2 10.75 -22.83 29.05
N ASN A 3 9.98 -21.91 28.47
CA ASN A 3 10.31 -21.33 27.17
C ASN A 3 11.57 -20.48 27.35
N VAL A 4 12.71 -21.04 26.95
CA VAL A 4 13.95 -20.28 26.77
C VAL A 4 13.74 -19.39 25.54
N THR A 5 13.30 -18.15 25.76
CA THR A 5 13.47 -17.06 24.79
C THR A 5 14.96 -16.85 24.62
N ALA A 6 15.56 -17.54 23.65
CA ALA A 6 16.94 -17.33 23.25
C ALA A 6 17.13 -15.85 22.94
N ALA A 7 18.12 -15.21 23.57
CA ALA A 7 18.40 -13.80 23.35
C ALA A 7 18.56 -13.51 21.86
N VAL A 8 17.74 -12.60 21.36
CA VAL A 8 17.71 -12.19 19.96
C VAL A 8 19.05 -11.52 19.62
N THR A 9 19.87 -12.19 18.82
CA THR A 9 21.16 -11.62 18.38
C THR A 9 20.96 -10.72 17.16
N PRO A 10 21.78 -9.67 16.95
CA PRO A 10 21.72 -8.84 15.74
C PRO A 10 21.85 -9.65 14.44
N LYS A 11 22.60 -10.76 14.47
CA LYS A 11 22.72 -11.69 13.34
C LYS A 11 21.41 -12.46 13.09
N GLY A 12 20.72 -12.85 14.16
CA GLY A 12 19.41 -13.50 14.09
C GLY A 12 18.36 -12.59 13.46
N GLU A 13 18.29 -11.33 13.89
CA GLU A 13 17.35 -10.35 13.33
C GLU A 13 17.60 -10.09 11.85
N ARG A 14 18.87 -9.94 11.43
CA ARG A 14 19.19 -9.77 10.01
C ARG A 14 18.72 -10.95 9.16
N ARG A 15 18.85 -12.18 9.65
CA ARG A 15 18.37 -13.38 8.95
C ARG A 15 16.84 -13.45 8.91
N ARG A 16 16.19 -13.16 10.05
CA ARG A 16 14.73 -13.08 10.13
C ARG A 16 14.18 -12.05 9.15
N TYR A 17 14.76 -10.86 9.13
CA TYR A 17 14.41 -9.79 8.19
C TYR A 17 14.64 -10.19 6.73
N ALA A 18 15.76 -10.85 6.41
CA ALA A 18 16.03 -11.33 5.05
C ALA A 18 14.96 -12.32 4.55
N LEU A 19 14.44 -13.19 5.43
CA LEU A 19 13.33 -14.09 5.10
C LEU A 19 12.02 -13.34 4.87
N ILE A 20 11.71 -12.33 5.70
CA ILE A 20 10.50 -11.50 5.54
C ILE A 20 10.56 -10.75 4.21
N ARG A 21 11.70 -10.11 3.90
CA ARG A 21 11.89 -9.37 2.65
C ARG A 21 11.76 -10.29 1.44
N ALA A 22 12.40 -11.46 1.48
CA ALA A 22 12.31 -12.46 0.42
C ALA A 22 10.87 -12.96 0.21
N ALA A 23 10.11 -13.17 1.29
CA ALA A 23 8.70 -13.54 1.20
C ALA A 23 7.84 -12.41 0.63
N ALA A 24 8.13 -11.15 0.99
CA ALA A 24 7.45 -9.99 0.43
C ALA A 24 7.72 -9.81 -1.07
N GLU A 25 8.97 -9.98 -1.52
CA GLU A 25 9.33 -9.95 -2.94
C GLU A 25 8.59 -11.04 -3.72
N LEU A 26 8.57 -12.29 -3.22
CA LEU A 26 7.82 -13.39 -3.82
C LEU A 26 6.32 -13.08 -3.90
N LEU A 27 5.75 -12.49 -2.85
CA LEU A 27 4.35 -12.11 -2.77
C LEU A 27 3.98 -10.99 -3.75
N CYS A 28 4.91 -10.06 -4.02
CA CYS A 28 4.71 -9.02 -5.04
C CYS A 28 4.81 -9.58 -6.46
N GLU A 29 5.70 -10.53 -6.72
CA GLU A 29 5.97 -11.05 -8.07
C GLU A 29 5.03 -12.15 -8.54
N GLY A 30 4.44 -12.93 -7.62
CA GLY A 30 3.66 -14.12 -7.98
C GLY A 30 2.58 -14.49 -6.98
N GLY A 31 2.13 -13.51 -6.19
CA GLY A 31 1.03 -13.67 -5.25
C GLY A 31 1.30 -14.70 -4.14
N PHE A 32 0.23 -15.14 -3.48
CA PHE A 32 0.32 -16.03 -2.31
C PHE A 32 0.88 -17.41 -2.67
N ASP A 33 0.70 -17.86 -3.91
CA ASP A 33 1.17 -19.17 -4.34
C ASP A 33 2.69 -19.24 -4.54
N ALA A 34 3.33 -18.10 -4.85
CA ALA A 34 4.78 -18.02 -4.91
C ALA A 34 5.46 -18.17 -3.53
N VAL A 35 4.74 -17.86 -2.45
CA VAL A 35 5.31 -17.90 -1.09
C VAL A 35 5.27 -19.32 -0.54
N ARG A 36 6.44 -19.98 -0.53
CA ARG A 36 6.66 -21.32 0.05
C ARG A 36 7.97 -21.31 0.83
N HIS A 37 8.08 -22.09 1.92
CA HIS A 37 9.30 -22.16 2.74
C HIS A 37 10.58 -22.34 1.91
N ARG A 38 10.58 -23.28 0.96
CA ARG A 38 11.74 -23.53 0.08
C ARG A 38 12.05 -22.35 -0.85
N ALA A 39 11.02 -21.73 -1.42
CA ALA A 39 11.18 -20.57 -2.30
C ALA A 39 11.77 -19.37 -1.52
N VAL A 40 11.23 -19.09 -0.33
CA VAL A 40 11.71 -18.00 0.54
C VAL A 40 13.14 -18.23 0.99
N ALA A 41 13.46 -19.43 1.49
CA ALA A 41 14.82 -19.76 1.93
C ALA A 41 15.84 -19.58 0.81
N ARG A 42 15.51 -20.07 -0.40
CA ARG A 42 16.34 -19.90 -1.60
C ARG A 42 16.53 -18.43 -1.96
N ARG A 43 15.44 -17.65 -2.01
CA ARG A 43 15.47 -16.21 -2.31
C ARG A 43 16.31 -15.42 -1.30
N ALA A 44 16.20 -15.76 -0.02
CA ALA A 44 16.96 -15.12 1.05
C ALA A 44 18.43 -15.57 1.12
N GLY A 45 18.83 -16.60 0.36
CA GLY A 45 20.17 -17.19 0.47
C GLY A 45 20.43 -17.88 1.81
N LEU A 46 19.39 -18.45 2.42
CA LEU A 46 19.45 -19.07 3.75
C LEU A 46 19.07 -20.57 3.71
N PRO A 47 19.60 -21.40 4.64
CA PRO A 47 19.18 -22.80 4.75
C PRO A 47 17.67 -22.92 5.00
N LEU A 48 17.03 -23.95 4.43
CA LEU A 48 15.59 -24.21 4.59
C LEU A 48 15.15 -24.21 6.06
N ALA A 49 15.95 -24.84 6.94
CA ALA A 49 15.71 -24.90 8.38
C ALA A 49 15.61 -23.52 9.05
N SER A 50 16.13 -22.45 8.43
CA SER A 50 16.00 -21.08 8.94
C SER A 50 14.54 -20.64 8.94
N THR A 51 13.75 -21.06 7.95
CA THR A 51 12.34 -20.65 7.88
C THR A 51 11.51 -21.21 9.02
N THR A 52 11.69 -22.49 9.36
CA THR A 52 11.01 -23.15 10.48
C THR A 52 11.60 -22.78 11.84
N TYR A 53 12.83 -22.26 11.87
CA TYR A 53 13.44 -21.71 13.08
C TYR A 53 12.86 -20.34 13.45
N TYR A 54 12.66 -19.45 12.48
CA TYR A 54 12.21 -18.07 12.74
C TYR A 54 10.69 -17.85 12.66
N PHE A 55 9.96 -18.76 12.01
CA PHE A 55 8.52 -18.64 11.80
C PHE A 55 7.82 -19.94 12.19
N SER A 56 6.71 -19.78 12.90
CA SER A 56 5.92 -20.89 13.42
C SER A 56 5.16 -21.64 12.32
N SER A 57 4.84 -20.95 11.23
CA SER A 57 4.15 -21.51 10.07
C SER A 57 4.44 -20.69 8.81
N LEU A 58 3.97 -21.17 7.65
CA LEU A 58 3.98 -20.39 6.41
C LEU A 58 3.06 -19.17 6.52
N ASP A 59 1.91 -19.30 7.18
CA ASP A 59 0.97 -18.20 7.40
C ASP A 59 1.57 -17.08 8.27
N ASP A 60 2.35 -17.43 9.30
CA ASP A 60 3.08 -16.46 10.13
C ASP A 60 4.11 -15.67 9.30
N LEU A 61 4.84 -16.36 8.43
CA LEU A 61 5.77 -15.72 7.49
C LEU A 61 5.05 -14.81 6.49
N ILE A 62 3.92 -15.26 5.93
CA ILE A 62 3.07 -14.45 5.02
C ILE A 62 2.54 -13.21 5.75
N ALA A 63 2.07 -13.35 6.98
CA ALA A 63 1.59 -12.23 7.77
C ALA A 63 2.68 -11.16 7.97
N LYS A 64 3.91 -11.59 8.27
CA LYS A 64 5.07 -10.70 8.40
C LYS A 64 5.47 -10.07 7.07
N ALA A 65 5.34 -10.77 5.96
CA ALA A 65 5.56 -10.23 4.63
C ALA A 65 4.52 -9.15 4.26
N VAL A 66 3.23 -9.41 4.51
CA VAL A 66 2.15 -8.42 4.28
C VAL A 66 2.36 -7.17 5.13
N GLU A 67 2.69 -7.35 6.41
CA GLU A 67 3.04 -6.25 7.32
C GLU A 67 4.23 -5.44 6.81
N TYR A 68 5.28 -6.11 6.35
CA TYR A 68 6.46 -5.46 5.78
C TYR A 68 6.13 -4.63 4.53
N ILE A 69 5.35 -5.17 3.60
CA ILE A 69 4.96 -4.43 2.39
C ILE A 69 4.10 -3.22 2.78
N GLY A 70 3.11 -3.39 3.67
CA GLY A 70 2.28 -2.28 4.14
C GLY A 70 3.09 -1.16 4.80
N MET A 71 4.10 -1.51 5.61
CA MET A 71 5.03 -0.52 6.18
C MET A 71 5.83 0.22 5.12
N ARG A 72 6.30 -0.48 4.08
CA ARG A 72 7.03 0.12 2.96
C ARG A 72 6.16 1.09 2.17
N GLU A 73 4.94 0.66 1.80
CA GLU A 73 3.95 1.49 1.10
C GLU A 73 3.59 2.74 1.93
N ALA A 74 3.38 2.58 3.24
CA ALA A 74 3.08 3.70 4.12
C ALA A 74 4.24 4.69 4.26
N ASN A 75 5.49 4.22 4.24
CA ASN A 75 6.67 5.10 4.21
C ASN A 75 6.72 5.89 2.90
N GLN A 76 6.54 5.22 1.77
CA GLN A 76 6.53 5.86 0.44
C GLN A 76 5.43 6.94 0.35
N LEU A 77 4.21 6.64 0.81
CA LEU A 77 3.12 7.62 0.86
C LEU A 77 3.50 8.85 1.69
N ARG A 78 4.06 8.65 2.89
CA ARG A 78 4.49 9.75 3.75
C ARG A 78 5.59 10.60 3.11
N GLU A 79 6.57 9.97 2.47
CA GLU A 79 7.66 10.67 1.77
C GLU A 79 7.11 11.49 0.60
N SER A 80 6.21 10.91 -0.22
CA SER A 80 5.56 11.61 -1.33
C SER A 80 4.77 12.82 -0.84
N VAL A 81 3.94 12.66 0.20
CA VAL A 81 3.18 13.78 0.79
C VAL A 81 4.09 14.84 1.40
N ALA A 82 5.15 14.43 2.12
CA ALA A 82 6.11 15.34 2.72
C ALA A 82 6.81 16.23 1.68
N SER A 83 7.06 15.70 0.48
CA SER A 83 7.66 16.42 -0.64
C SER A 83 6.74 17.47 -1.29
N LEU A 84 5.42 17.40 -1.05
CA LEU A 84 4.46 18.34 -1.63
C LEU A 84 4.56 19.73 -0.98
N SER A 85 4.74 20.76 -1.82
CA SER A 85 4.63 22.15 -1.39
C SER A 85 3.21 22.49 -0.93
N ARG A 86 3.10 23.39 0.06
CA ARG A 86 1.81 23.94 0.50
C ARG A 86 1.43 25.12 -0.40
N ARG A 87 0.42 24.92 -1.25
CA ARG A 87 -0.10 25.96 -2.16
C ARG A 87 -1.49 25.60 -2.64
N ARG A 88 -2.27 26.59 -3.05
CA ARG A 88 -3.55 26.36 -3.73
C ARG A 88 -3.33 25.62 -5.05
N ARG A 89 -4.12 24.57 -5.30
CA ARG A 89 -4.14 23.80 -6.55
C ARG A 89 -5.55 23.72 -7.12
N GLY A 90 -5.65 23.75 -8.45
CA GLY A 90 -6.88 23.45 -9.17
C GLY A 90 -7.30 21.98 -9.03
N ALA A 91 -8.49 21.64 -9.49
CA ALA A 91 -9.04 20.28 -9.36
C ALA A 91 -8.14 19.25 -10.06
N GLU A 92 -7.76 19.53 -11.31
CA GLU A 92 -6.88 18.69 -12.12
C GLU A 92 -5.54 18.42 -11.44
N SER A 93 -4.82 19.47 -11.03
CA SER A 93 -3.52 19.30 -10.36
C SER A 93 -3.63 18.55 -9.03
N THR A 94 -4.77 18.68 -8.34
CA THR A 94 -5.03 17.91 -7.11
C THR A 94 -5.31 16.45 -7.46
N ALA A 95 -6.09 16.20 -8.52
CA ALA A 95 -6.39 14.86 -9.01
C ALA A 95 -5.11 14.09 -9.36
N GLU A 96 -4.19 14.71 -10.12
CA GLU A 96 -2.93 14.07 -10.49
C GLU A 96 -2.12 13.65 -9.27
N ILE A 97 -2.00 14.52 -8.26
CA ILE A 97 -1.30 14.20 -7.00
C ILE A 97 -1.97 12.99 -6.31
N LEU A 98 -3.30 12.94 -6.29
CA LEU A 98 -4.01 11.82 -5.67
C LEU A 98 -3.87 10.54 -6.50
N VAL A 99 -3.81 10.62 -7.82
CA VAL A 99 -3.52 9.46 -8.69
C VAL A 99 -2.10 8.95 -8.42
N ASP A 100 -1.11 9.83 -8.33
CA ASP A 100 0.27 9.47 -8.01
C ASP A 100 0.35 8.77 -6.65
N LEU A 101 -0.33 9.29 -5.64
CA LEU A 101 -0.36 8.70 -4.30
C LEU A 101 -1.09 7.34 -4.27
N LEU A 102 -2.22 7.23 -4.96
CA LEU A 102 -3.08 6.05 -4.85
C LEU A 102 -2.69 4.93 -5.80
N VAL A 103 -2.12 5.24 -6.96
CA VAL A 103 -1.79 4.27 -8.02
C VAL A 103 -0.28 4.10 -8.21
N GLY A 104 0.52 5.15 -8.03
CA GLY A 104 1.98 5.13 -8.23
C GLY A 104 2.44 5.53 -9.64
N ASP A 105 3.76 5.65 -9.82
CA ASP A 105 4.43 6.16 -11.03
C ASP A 105 4.63 5.10 -12.13
N GLU A 106 3.99 5.30 -13.30
CA GLU A 106 4.62 5.78 -14.53
C GLU A 106 3.52 5.94 -15.61
N PRO A 107 3.37 7.12 -16.26
CA PRO A 107 2.54 7.25 -17.44
C PRO A 107 3.03 6.30 -18.55
N GLY A 108 2.22 5.33 -18.94
CA GLY A 108 2.57 4.38 -20.00
C GLY A 108 3.33 3.13 -19.56
N ALA A 109 3.62 2.96 -18.26
CA ALA A 109 4.03 1.67 -17.74
C ALA A 109 2.84 0.69 -17.78
N ARG A 110 3.10 -0.56 -18.21
CA ARG A 110 2.16 -1.67 -17.97
C ARG A 110 1.81 -1.70 -16.49
N VAL A 111 0.59 -2.15 -16.18
CA VAL A 111 0.13 -2.43 -14.81
C VAL A 111 1.29 -3.06 -14.02
N THR A 112 1.71 -2.41 -12.93
CA THR A 112 2.82 -2.94 -12.15
C THR A 112 2.35 -4.16 -11.37
N GLU A 113 3.20 -5.19 -11.31
CA GLU A 113 2.98 -6.36 -10.43
C GLU A 113 2.71 -5.93 -8.98
N GLU A 114 3.28 -4.80 -8.55
CA GLU A 114 3.02 -4.21 -7.24
C GLU A 114 1.55 -3.77 -7.05
N LEU A 115 0.94 -3.18 -8.09
CA LEU A 115 -0.46 -2.75 -8.05
C LEU A 115 -1.41 -3.97 -8.01
N ILE A 116 -1.14 -4.99 -8.83
CA ILE A 116 -1.90 -6.25 -8.80
C ILE A 116 -1.76 -6.91 -7.43
N SER A 117 -0.53 -7.06 -6.94
CA SER A 117 -0.24 -7.64 -5.62
C SER A 117 -0.96 -6.91 -4.49
N ARG A 118 -1.11 -5.57 -4.55
CA ARG A 118 -1.87 -4.82 -3.54
C ARG A 118 -3.32 -5.28 -3.47
N TYR A 119 -4.01 -5.40 -4.60
CA TYR A 119 -5.41 -5.80 -4.63
C TYR A 119 -5.60 -7.29 -4.37
N GLU A 120 -4.71 -8.15 -4.86
CA GLU A 120 -4.69 -9.57 -4.49
C GLU A 120 -4.56 -9.74 -2.98
N ARG A 121 -3.63 -9.01 -2.33
CA ARG A 121 -3.48 -9.02 -0.87
C ARG A 121 -4.72 -8.50 -0.17
N TYR A 122 -5.35 -7.44 -0.66
CA TYR A 122 -6.57 -6.90 -0.07
C TYR A 122 -7.68 -7.97 -0.02
N ILE A 123 -7.89 -8.69 -1.12
CA ILE A 123 -8.92 -9.73 -1.24
C ILE A 123 -8.52 -10.99 -0.46
N ALA A 124 -7.30 -11.50 -0.64
CA ALA A 124 -6.84 -12.74 -0.03
C ALA A 124 -6.83 -12.64 1.51
N CYS A 125 -6.45 -11.49 2.05
CA CYS A 125 -6.46 -11.25 3.50
C CYS A 125 -7.88 -11.20 4.09
N ALA A 126 -8.93 -11.01 3.28
CA ALA A 126 -10.31 -10.97 3.77
C ALA A 126 -10.75 -12.30 4.41
N ARG A 127 -10.18 -13.43 3.97
CA ARG A 127 -10.45 -14.76 4.53
C ARG A 127 -9.59 -15.10 5.74
N GLN A 128 -8.59 -14.28 6.09
CA GLN A 128 -7.69 -14.53 7.21
C GLN A 128 -7.89 -13.48 8.32
N PRO A 129 -8.59 -13.81 9.43
CA PRO A 129 -8.91 -12.84 10.49
C PRO A 129 -7.71 -12.03 10.99
N GLY A 130 -6.55 -12.67 11.18
CA GLY A 130 -5.34 -11.99 11.65
C GLY A 130 -4.74 -10.98 10.68
N LEU A 131 -5.02 -11.08 9.37
CA LEU A 131 -4.54 -10.13 8.36
C LEU A 131 -5.51 -8.97 8.11
N ARG A 132 -6.78 -9.10 8.53
CA ARG A 132 -7.79 -8.03 8.36
C ARG A 132 -7.38 -6.75 9.06
N ASP A 133 -6.81 -6.85 10.26
CA ASP A 133 -6.36 -5.69 11.02
C ASP A 133 -5.16 -5.00 10.39
N ILE A 134 -4.27 -5.76 9.74
CA ILE A 134 -3.16 -5.20 8.96
C ILE A 134 -3.72 -4.39 7.80
N GLN A 135 -4.68 -4.94 7.05
CA GLN A 135 -5.29 -4.23 5.91
C GLN A 135 -6.08 -2.99 6.31
N ARG A 136 -6.79 -3.01 7.44
CA ARG A 136 -7.47 -1.82 7.98
C ARG A 136 -6.48 -0.70 8.29
N ARG A 137 -5.32 -1.03 8.88
CA ARG A 137 -4.27 -0.05 9.16
C ARG A 137 -3.68 0.54 7.88
N ILE A 138 -3.48 -0.29 6.85
CA ILE A 138 -2.98 0.18 5.54
C ILE A 138 -3.99 1.14 4.89
N LEU A 139 -5.28 0.82 4.90
CA LEU A 139 -6.32 1.71 4.37
C LEU A 139 -6.37 3.04 5.14
N GLN A 140 -6.25 3.01 6.47
CA GLN A 140 -6.21 4.22 7.28
C GLN A 140 -5.01 5.10 6.88
N GLN A 141 -3.82 4.51 6.76
CA GLN A 141 -2.61 5.24 6.36
C GLN A 141 -2.72 5.86 4.96
N ARG A 142 -3.36 5.17 4.00
CA ARG A 142 -3.67 5.74 2.67
C ARG A 142 -4.65 6.90 2.76
N THR A 143 -5.70 6.75 3.57
CA THR A 143 -6.71 7.80 3.81
C THR A 143 -6.06 9.05 4.42
N ASP A 144 -5.23 8.88 5.45
CA ASP A 144 -4.54 9.98 6.12
C ASP A 144 -3.59 10.73 5.16
N ALA A 145 -2.86 9.99 4.31
CA ALA A 145 -2.00 10.59 3.29
C ALA A 145 -2.79 11.41 2.26
N VAL A 146 -3.97 10.93 1.84
CA VAL A 146 -4.86 11.67 0.93
C VAL A 146 -5.40 12.93 1.59
N VAL A 147 -5.83 12.86 2.86
CA VAL A 147 -6.26 14.05 3.62
C VAL A 147 -5.15 15.10 3.62
N GLU A 148 -3.93 14.72 4.00
CA GLU A 148 -2.82 15.67 4.05
C GLU A 148 -2.46 16.24 2.66
N ALA A 149 -2.52 15.43 1.60
CA ALA A 149 -2.27 15.90 0.24
C ALA A 149 -3.32 16.94 -0.23
N VAL A 150 -4.59 16.73 0.14
CA VAL A 150 -5.68 17.67 -0.12
C VAL A 150 -5.46 18.97 0.65
N GLU A 151 -5.13 18.89 1.94
CA GLU A 151 -4.83 20.07 2.77
C GLU A 151 -3.64 20.87 2.25
N ARG A 152 -2.53 20.19 1.87
CA ARG A 152 -1.36 20.82 1.24
C ARG A 152 -1.69 21.48 -0.10
N SER A 153 -2.82 21.12 -0.71
CA SER A 153 -3.35 21.68 -1.96
C SER A 153 -4.28 22.87 -1.75
N GLY A 154 -4.40 23.37 -0.51
CA GLY A 154 -5.27 24.49 -0.17
C GLY A 154 -6.75 24.15 -0.30
N ARG A 155 -7.09 22.89 -0.06
CA ARG A 155 -8.44 22.33 -0.11
C ARG A 155 -8.79 21.73 1.23
N SER A 156 -10.08 21.69 1.55
CA SER A 156 -10.59 21.08 2.77
C SER A 156 -11.44 19.87 2.41
N VAL A 157 -11.37 18.79 3.20
CA VAL A 157 -12.16 17.58 2.97
C VAL A 157 -12.64 16.99 4.29
N ARG A 158 -13.83 16.40 4.28
CA ARG A 158 -14.33 15.65 5.43
C ARG A 158 -13.69 14.27 5.46
N ALA A 159 -13.15 13.87 6.61
CA ALA A 159 -12.46 12.60 6.78
C ALA A 159 -13.30 11.39 6.31
N GLU A 160 -14.61 11.38 6.60
CA GLU A 160 -15.51 10.27 6.20
C GLU A 160 -15.64 10.12 4.67
N LEU A 161 -15.55 11.23 3.93
CA LEU A 161 -15.65 11.22 2.47
C LEU A 161 -14.36 10.79 1.80
N VAL A 162 -13.20 10.96 2.46
CA VAL A 162 -11.90 10.53 1.92
C VAL A 162 -11.83 9.02 1.81
N THR A 163 -12.29 8.28 2.83
CA THR A 163 -12.31 6.83 2.76
C THR A 163 -13.17 6.34 1.59
N ALA A 164 -14.36 6.94 1.39
CA ALA A 164 -15.22 6.60 0.25
C ALA A 164 -14.55 6.92 -1.09
N LEU A 165 -13.84 8.05 -1.20
CA LEU A 165 -13.07 8.42 -2.38
C LEU A 165 -11.95 7.41 -2.69
N VAL A 166 -11.17 7.04 -1.68
CA VAL A 166 -10.11 6.02 -1.83
C VAL A 166 -10.71 4.69 -2.29
N CYS A 167 -11.82 4.25 -1.69
CA CYS A 167 -12.50 3.03 -2.11
C CYS A 167 -13.07 3.11 -3.53
N ALA A 168 -13.58 4.27 -3.96
CA ALA A 168 -14.06 4.47 -5.32
C ALA A 168 -12.91 4.36 -6.34
N VAL A 169 -11.76 4.99 -6.04
CA VAL A 169 -10.55 4.87 -6.85
C VAL A 169 -10.06 3.42 -6.90
N ASP A 170 -9.99 2.74 -5.75
CA ASP A 170 -9.59 1.33 -5.69
C ASP A 170 -10.51 0.45 -6.54
N GLY A 171 -11.84 0.67 -6.50
CA GLY A 171 -12.81 -0.04 -7.31
C GLY A 171 -12.63 0.21 -8.82
N ALA A 172 -12.42 1.47 -9.21
CA ALA A 172 -12.18 1.85 -10.60
C ALA A 172 -10.88 1.24 -11.13
N VAL A 173 -9.81 1.27 -10.33
CA VAL A 173 -8.55 0.64 -10.68
C VAL A 173 -8.72 -0.87 -10.86
N VAL A 174 -9.34 -1.56 -9.91
CA VAL A 174 -9.58 -3.02 -10.00
C VAL A 174 -10.38 -3.38 -11.25
N ALA A 175 -11.43 -2.62 -11.57
CA ALA A 175 -12.21 -2.84 -12.79
C ALA A 175 -11.38 -2.67 -14.07
N SER A 176 -10.44 -1.72 -14.08
CA SER A 176 -9.57 -1.45 -15.23
C SER A 176 -8.46 -2.50 -15.46
N LEU A 177 -8.16 -3.36 -14.47
CA LEU A 177 -7.07 -4.34 -14.60
C LEU A 177 -7.33 -5.42 -15.66
N VAL A 178 -8.59 -5.63 -16.01
CA VAL A 178 -9.03 -6.65 -16.97
C VAL A 178 -9.61 -6.03 -18.26
N ASP A 179 -9.69 -4.71 -18.32
CA ASP A 179 -10.24 -3.97 -19.47
C ASP A 179 -9.12 -3.58 -20.44
N GLU A 180 -9.45 -3.44 -21.73
CA GLU A 180 -8.52 -2.96 -22.78
C GLU A 180 -8.48 -1.42 -22.85
N GLY A 181 -9.17 -0.74 -21.94
CA GLY A 181 -9.21 0.73 -21.87
C GLY A 181 -7.90 1.39 -21.45
N ASP A 182 -7.97 2.67 -21.09
CA ASP A 182 -6.81 3.53 -20.80
C ASP A 182 -6.02 3.14 -19.52
N GLY A 183 -6.45 2.09 -18.82
CA GLY A 183 -5.77 1.48 -17.69
C GLY A 183 -5.95 2.18 -16.34
N PRO A 184 -5.31 1.65 -15.27
CA PRO A 184 -5.53 2.05 -13.88
C PRO A 184 -5.44 3.55 -13.59
N ARG A 185 -4.42 4.24 -14.11
CA ARG A 185 -4.22 5.66 -13.84
C ARG A 185 -5.33 6.51 -14.47
N ALA A 186 -5.73 6.19 -15.69
CA ALA A 186 -6.81 6.90 -16.37
C ALA A 186 -8.15 6.70 -15.66
N SER A 187 -8.47 5.47 -15.24
CA SER A 187 -9.67 5.17 -14.47
C SER A 187 -9.68 5.89 -13.10
N ALA A 188 -8.54 5.90 -12.39
CA ALA A 188 -8.40 6.67 -11.15
C ALA A 188 -8.59 8.18 -11.37
N ARG A 189 -7.97 8.73 -12.43
CA ARG A 189 -8.08 10.14 -12.79
C ARG A 189 -9.52 10.54 -13.11
N ALA A 190 -10.21 9.75 -13.94
CA ALA A 190 -11.61 9.97 -14.30
C ALA A 190 -12.52 9.93 -13.06
N THR A 191 -12.24 9.03 -12.11
CA THR A 191 -12.98 8.95 -10.84
C THR A 191 -12.81 10.19 -9.97
N LEU A 192 -11.65 10.87 -10.05
CA LEU A 192 -11.29 11.98 -9.19
C LEU A 192 -11.70 13.36 -9.75
N ILE A 193 -11.51 13.59 -11.05
CA ILE A 193 -11.58 14.94 -11.64
C ILE A 193 -12.95 15.60 -11.46
N ASP A 194 -14.03 14.83 -11.57
CA ASP A 194 -15.41 15.33 -11.49
C ASP A 194 -15.90 15.51 -10.05
N VAL A 195 -15.25 14.88 -9.07
CA VAL A 195 -15.73 14.84 -7.68
C VAL A 195 -14.87 15.68 -6.73
N ILE A 196 -13.64 16.07 -7.12
CA ILE A 196 -12.71 16.79 -6.24
C ILE A 196 -13.28 18.13 -5.78
N ASP A 197 -13.96 18.90 -6.64
CA ASP A 197 -14.52 20.19 -6.21
C ASP A 197 -15.72 20.04 -5.26
N VAL A 198 -16.43 18.90 -5.34
CA VAL A 198 -17.56 18.59 -4.46
C VAL A 198 -17.08 18.06 -3.12
N LEU A 199 -16.14 17.11 -3.13
CA LEU A 199 -15.67 16.41 -1.93
C LEU A 199 -14.59 17.19 -1.20
N ALA A 200 -13.74 17.89 -1.94
CA ALA A 200 -12.58 18.62 -1.44
C ALA A 200 -12.56 20.08 -1.93
N PRO A 201 -13.55 20.92 -1.55
CA PRO A 201 -13.62 22.30 -2.00
C PRO A 201 -12.38 23.10 -1.58
N VAL A 202 -12.07 24.15 -2.34
CA VAL A 202 -11.00 25.09 -2.00
C VAL A 202 -11.27 25.70 -0.62
N ASP A 203 -10.23 25.77 0.22
CA ASP A 203 -10.33 26.43 1.51
C ASP A 203 -10.10 27.94 1.35
N ASP A 204 -11.19 28.70 1.29
CA ASP A 204 -11.16 30.17 1.20
C ASP A 204 -10.63 30.84 2.47
N ARG A 205 -10.47 30.12 3.60
CA ARG A 205 -9.89 30.66 4.84
C ARG A 205 -8.37 30.77 4.77
N ALA A 206 -7.72 29.98 3.92
CA ALA A 206 -6.28 30.07 3.67
C ALA A 206 -5.86 31.34 2.89
N VAL A 207 -6.83 32.13 2.39
CA VAL A 207 -6.62 33.35 1.60
C VAL A 207 -6.44 34.61 2.47
N ARG A 208 -6.70 34.52 3.79
CA ARG A 208 -6.74 35.69 4.69
C ARG A 208 -5.51 35.87 5.60
N VAL A 209 -4.36 35.28 5.25
CA VAL A 209 -3.09 35.47 5.98
C VAL A 209 -2.05 36.12 5.07
#